data_AF-A0A821YNN0-F1
#
_entry.id   AF-A0A821YNN0-F1
#
_cell.length_a   1.000
_cell.length_b   1.000
_cell.length_c   1.000
_cell.angle_alpha   90.00
_cell.angle_beta   90.00
_cell.angle_gamma   90.00
#
_symmetry.space_group_name_H-M   'P 1'
#
loop_
_entity.id
_entity.type
_entity.pdbx_description
1 polymer ?
#
loop_
_entity_poly.entity_id
_entity_poly.type
_entity_poly.pdbx_seq_one_letter_code
_entity_poly.pdbx_strand_id
1 'polypeptide(L)'
;MLIIGIAIVLGTLIVALSIVTLVKVNKKFHTTLDNSEKLTISSKAVHPSSDSVLDASIRIDEVMSYLNEFQRIATANNGTRAVNTPGFNATLNYIENYLTANTNYKITKTFFFLRDFVLASNPILISSINGAKKNYTYSTNLAIAEFYHVKYSTSANFSSSIQLTVIPNVGCSDDDWQKATLPPQDRVALVKRGICGFQDKAILAAKYNVAALLIYNDGESPDRVSPLEVNLAQDNAIPALFLSFTVGQVLVNAAKNSSTNITVQLIIDVKNLPDFPVGNICADTPTGDVTQTIVIGSHSDSVTAGSGINDNGSGSAANLALAVSLARLFRTSTYAKYKYRVRFCWWGAEELGLLGADFHVKQAKNSSIVGERLSDYLINLNYD
;
A
#
# COMPACT_ATOMS: atom_id res chain seq x y z
N MET A 1 30.70 10.46 48.92
CA MET A 1 30.18 9.07 48.99
C MET A 1 28.70 8.98 49.40
N LEU A 2 27.93 10.08 49.39
CA LEU A 2 26.50 10.10 49.76
C LEU A 2 25.54 10.26 48.54
N ILE A 3 26.07 10.67 47.37
CA ILE A 3 25.27 10.98 46.18
C ILE A 3 25.01 9.74 45.30
N ILE A 4 25.86 8.72 45.37
CA ILE A 4 25.71 7.47 44.60
C ILE A 4 24.64 6.55 45.20
N GLY A 5 24.42 6.61 46.52
CA GLY A 5 23.39 5.81 47.21
C GLY A 5 21.95 6.22 46.88
N ILE A 6 21.70 7.51 46.62
CA ILE A 6 20.34 8.03 46.34
C ILE A 6 19.88 7.65 44.93
N ALA A 7 20.80 7.61 43.95
CA ALA A 7 20.48 7.23 42.57
C ALA A 7 20.10 5.75 42.42
N ILE A 8 20.72 4.84 43.19
CA ILE A 8 20.42 3.40 43.16
C ILE A 8 19.07 3.11 43.84
N VAL A 9 18.73 3.85 44.90
CA VAL A 9 17.43 3.71 45.58
C VAL A 9 16.28 4.27 44.73
N LEU A 10 16.48 5.37 43.99
CA LEU A 10 15.46 5.87 43.05
C LEU A 10 15.28 4.95 41.83
N GLY A 11 16.36 4.41 41.27
CA GLY A 11 16.29 3.50 40.12
C GLY A 11 15.57 2.18 40.44
N THR A 12 15.76 1.64 41.65
CA THR A 12 15.07 0.42 42.10
C THR A 12 13.60 0.67 42.42
N LEU A 13 13.24 1.85 42.95
CA LEU A 13 11.84 2.22 43.19
C LEU A 13 11.04 2.40 41.89
N ILE A 14 11.65 3.00 40.85
CA ILE A 14 10.99 3.20 39.55
C ILE A 14 10.73 1.86 38.85
N VAL A 15 11.69 0.93 38.87
CA VAL A 15 11.54 -0.41 38.28
C VAL A 15 10.45 -1.21 39.02
N ALA A 16 10.41 -1.13 40.36
CA ALA A 16 9.37 -1.79 41.16
C ALA A 16 7.97 -1.21 40.90
N LEU A 17 7.83 0.11 40.76
CA LEU A 17 6.55 0.73 40.41
C LEU A 17 6.07 0.37 39.00
N SER A 18 6.97 0.25 38.02
CA SER A 18 6.61 -0.19 36.66
C SER A 18 6.14 -1.65 36.60
N ILE A 19 6.74 -2.55 37.40
CA ILE A 19 6.31 -3.96 37.48
C ILE A 19 4.95 -4.08 38.16
N VAL A 20 4.70 -3.33 39.24
CA VAL A 20 3.39 -3.34 39.93
C VAL A 20 2.29 -2.75 39.05
N THR A 21 2.61 -1.79 38.19
CA THR A 21 1.65 -1.19 37.23
C THR A 21 1.32 -2.17 36.10
N LEU A 22 2.31 -2.88 35.53
CA LEU A 22 2.06 -3.93 34.55
C LEU A 22 1.22 -5.09 35.11
N VAL A 23 1.49 -5.53 36.34
CA VAL A 23 0.72 -6.60 36.98
C VAL A 23 -0.72 -6.17 37.26
N LYS A 24 -0.97 -4.90 37.66
CA LYS A 24 -2.33 -4.38 37.84
C LYS A 24 -3.08 -4.20 36.52
N VAL A 25 -2.41 -3.79 35.44
CA VAL A 25 -3.02 -3.70 34.09
C VAL A 25 -3.36 -5.10 33.57
N ASN A 26 -2.47 -6.08 33.72
CA ASN A 26 -2.74 -7.47 33.32
C ASN A 26 -3.91 -8.09 34.12
N LYS A 27 -4.01 -7.81 35.43
CA LYS A 27 -5.14 -8.28 36.26
C LYS A 27 -6.46 -7.60 35.91
N LYS A 28 -6.45 -6.34 35.46
CA LYS A 28 -7.65 -5.59 35.04
C LYS A 28 -8.13 -6.04 33.65
N PHE A 29 -7.22 -6.41 32.75
CA PHE A 29 -7.57 -7.02 31.46
C PHE A 29 -8.20 -8.41 31.63
N HIS A 30 -7.73 -9.21 32.59
CA HIS A 30 -8.32 -10.51 32.87
C HIS A 30 -9.70 -10.45 33.55
N THR A 31 -10.03 -9.38 34.29
CA THR A 31 -11.34 -9.28 34.96
C THR A 31 -12.43 -8.64 34.09
N THR A 32 -12.09 -7.92 33.03
CA THR A 32 -13.08 -7.30 32.12
C THR A 32 -13.52 -8.18 30.95
N LEU A 33 -12.92 -9.36 30.75
CA LEU A 33 -13.31 -10.32 29.71
C LEU A 33 -14.36 -11.34 30.17
N ASP A 34 -14.76 -11.32 31.45
CA ASP A 34 -15.56 -12.40 32.06
C ASP A 34 -17.08 -12.11 32.15
N ASN A 35 -17.56 -11.00 31.56
CA ASN A 35 -18.97 -10.57 31.69
C ASN A 35 -19.67 -10.18 30.36
N SER A 36 -19.29 -10.80 29.24
CA SER A 36 -20.16 -10.77 28.04
C SER A 36 -21.00 -12.04 27.98
N GLU A 37 -22.31 -11.88 27.80
CA GLU A 37 -23.30 -12.95 27.72
C GLU A 37 -22.82 -14.07 26.79
N LYS A 38 -22.77 -15.29 27.32
CA LYS A 38 -22.57 -16.52 26.56
C LYS A 38 -23.73 -16.69 25.57
N LEU A 39 -23.62 -16.08 24.40
CA LEU A 39 -24.14 -16.66 23.18
C LEU A 39 -23.38 -17.97 22.96
N THR A 40 -23.97 -19.08 23.38
CA THR A 40 -23.55 -20.43 23.02
C THR A 40 -23.78 -20.63 21.52
N ILE A 41 -22.94 -19.97 20.71
CA ILE A 41 -22.61 -20.47 19.39
C ILE A 41 -21.87 -21.77 19.69
N SER A 42 -22.48 -22.90 19.31
CA SER A 42 -21.75 -24.15 19.18
C SER A 42 -20.72 -23.96 18.08
N SER A 43 -19.60 -23.32 18.41
CA SER A 43 -18.38 -23.49 17.66
C SER A 43 -17.89 -24.89 18.03
N LYS A 44 -18.36 -25.88 17.29
CA LYS A 44 -17.38 -26.82 16.78
C LYS A 44 -16.40 -25.96 15.99
N ALA A 45 -15.37 -25.46 16.67
CA ALA A 45 -14.13 -25.15 16.02
C ALA A 45 -13.78 -26.45 15.30
N VAL A 46 -14.09 -26.48 14.00
CA VAL A 46 -13.43 -27.40 13.11
C VAL A 46 -11.98 -26.94 13.18
N HIS A 47 -11.22 -27.49 14.11
CA HIS A 47 -9.79 -27.61 13.89
C HIS A 47 -9.72 -28.32 12.53
N PRO A 48 -9.21 -27.66 11.47
CA PRO A 48 -8.79 -28.45 10.33
C PRO A 48 -7.75 -29.39 10.91
N SER A 49 -8.03 -30.69 10.91
CA SER A 49 -6.98 -31.68 11.09
C SER A 49 -5.90 -31.29 10.07
N SER A 50 -4.79 -30.71 10.52
CA SER A 50 -3.70 -30.25 9.66
C SER A 50 -2.86 -31.42 9.16
N ASP A 51 -3.52 -32.51 8.78
CA ASP A 51 -2.93 -33.67 8.11
C ASP A 51 -2.94 -33.47 6.59
N SER A 52 -2.88 -32.21 6.14
CA SER A 52 -2.68 -31.90 4.74
C SER A 52 -1.23 -32.21 4.40
N VAL A 53 -1.00 -33.19 3.52
CA VAL A 53 0.33 -33.50 2.97
C VAL A 53 1.00 -32.27 2.37
N LEU A 54 0.22 -31.32 1.87
CA LEU A 54 0.72 -30.04 1.37
C LEU A 54 1.24 -29.13 2.49
N ASP A 55 0.52 -29.01 3.60
CA ASP A 55 0.95 -28.23 4.76
C ASP A 55 2.28 -28.78 5.32
N ALA A 56 2.34 -30.10 5.54
CA ALA A 56 3.55 -30.77 5.98
C ALA A 56 4.74 -30.68 4.99
N SER A 57 4.47 -30.37 3.71
CA SER A 57 5.52 -30.25 2.69
C SER A 57 6.13 -28.84 2.59
N ILE A 58 5.45 -27.82 3.13
CA ILE A 58 5.95 -26.45 3.15
C ILE A 58 6.93 -26.33 4.32
N ARG A 59 8.18 -25.96 4.02
CA ARG A 59 9.22 -25.85 5.03
C ARG A 59 9.60 -24.41 5.28
N ILE A 60 9.66 -24.03 6.56
CA ILE A 60 9.95 -22.64 6.96
C ILE A 60 11.35 -22.18 6.55
N ASP A 61 12.34 -23.07 6.56
CA ASP A 61 13.71 -22.79 6.11
C ASP A 61 13.76 -22.37 4.63
N GLU A 62 12.93 -22.99 3.80
CA GLU A 62 12.78 -22.65 2.38
C GLU A 62 12.09 -21.31 2.18
N VAL A 63 11.00 -21.03 2.90
CA VAL A 63 10.35 -19.71 2.90
C VAL A 63 11.34 -18.61 3.31
N MET A 64 12.08 -18.85 4.39
CA MET A 64 13.11 -17.92 4.87
C MET A 64 14.25 -17.74 3.86
N SER A 65 14.63 -18.79 3.12
CA SER A 65 15.60 -18.68 2.04
C SER A 65 15.12 -17.75 0.92
N TYR A 66 13.83 -17.78 0.57
CA TYR A 66 13.28 -16.89 -0.45
C TYR A 66 13.25 -15.44 0.03
N LEU A 67 12.86 -15.21 1.28
CA LEU A 67 12.90 -13.87 1.91
C LEU A 67 14.31 -13.30 1.96
N ASN A 68 15.29 -14.12 2.33
CA ASN A 68 16.69 -13.71 2.33
C ASN A 68 17.17 -13.33 0.92
N GLU A 69 16.71 -14.04 -0.11
CA GLU A 69 17.06 -13.71 -1.49
C GLU A 69 16.40 -12.42 -1.95
N PHE A 70 15.11 -12.18 -1.64
CA PHE A 70 14.47 -10.89 -1.89
C PHE A 70 15.19 -9.75 -1.15
N GLN A 71 15.60 -9.95 0.10
CA GLN A 71 16.39 -8.96 0.84
C GLN A 71 17.75 -8.73 0.19
N ARG A 72 18.43 -9.78 -0.27
CA ARG A 72 19.70 -9.66 -0.99
C ARG A 72 19.53 -8.86 -2.28
N ILE A 73 18.47 -9.14 -3.05
CA ILE A 73 18.12 -8.40 -4.27
C ILE A 73 17.87 -6.93 -3.93
N ALA A 74 17.08 -6.62 -2.91
CA ALA A 74 16.84 -5.24 -2.49
C ALA A 74 18.15 -4.54 -2.10
N THR A 75 18.95 -5.15 -1.22
CA THR A 75 20.24 -4.60 -0.77
C THR A 75 21.20 -4.32 -1.93
N ALA A 76 21.26 -5.21 -2.92
CA ALA A 76 22.10 -5.03 -4.12
C ALA A 76 21.58 -3.92 -5.06
N ASN A 77 20.34 -3.46 -4.89
CA ASN A 77 19.65 -2.51 -5.76
C ASN A 77 19.10 -1.32 -4.95
N ASN A 78 19.96 -0.66 -4.18
CA ASN A 78 19.67 0.55 -3.40
C ASN A 78 18.59 0.37 -2.33
N GLY A 79 18.44 -0.85 -1.80
CA GLY A 79 17.52 -1.15 -0.71
C GLY A 79 16.06 -1.31 -1.13
N THR A 80 15.75 -1.45 -2.43
CA THR A 80 14.35 -1.51 -2.91
C THR A 80 14.15 -2.55 -4.03
N ARG A 81 12.90 -3.02 -4.16
CA ARG A 81 12.39 -3.86 -5.26
C ARG A 81 11.25 -3.15 -5.99
N ALA A 82 11.16 -1.82 -5.89
CA ALA A 82 10.13 -1.01 -6.54
C ALA A 82 10.16 -1.12 -8.06
N VAL A 83 9.00 -1.02 -8.70
CA VAL A 83 8.91 -1.00 -10.17
C VAL A 83 9.75 0.14 -10.76
N ASN A 84 10.15 -0.02 -12.03
CA ASN A 84 11.15 0.84 -12.70
C ASN A 84 12.55 0.84 -12.05
N THR A 85 12.89 -0.21 -11.29
CA THR A 85 14.25 -0.39 -10.73
C THR A 85 14.88 -1.72 -11.18
N PRO A 86 16.22 -1.82 -11.16
CA PRO A 86 16.89 -3.10 -11.36
C PRO A 86 16.51 -4.16 -10.31
N GLY A 87 16.15 -3.76 -9.09
CA GLY A 87 15.72 -4.65 -8.00
C GLY A 87 14.42 -5.40 -8.31
N PHE A 88 13.45 -4.71 -8.92
CA PHE A 88 12.22 -5.33 -9.40
C PHE A 88 12.48 -6.37 -10.49
N ASN A 89 13.27 -6.00 -11.51
CA ASN A 89 13.63 -6.91 -12.60
C ASN A 89 14.38 -8.15 -12.08
N ALA A 90 15.29 -7.97 -11.12
CA ALA A 90 16.00 -9.07 -10.48
C ALA A 90 15.05 -9.99 -9.67
N THR A 91 14.03 -9.42 -9.03
CA THR A 91 13.01 -10.18 -8.31
C THR A 91 12.20 -11.05 -9.27
N LEU A 92 11.71 -10.49 -10.38
CA LEU A 92 11.01 -11.26 -11.41
C LEU A 92 11.89 -12.37 -11.99
N ASN A 93 13.15 -12.06 -12.30
CA ASN A 93 14.09 -13.04 -12.82
C ASN A 93 14.36 -14.18 -11.82
N TYR A 94 14.47 -13.87 -10.53
CA TYR A 94 14.63 -14.89 -9.50
C TYR A 94 13.44 -15.84 -9.44
N ILE A 95 12.21 -15.31 -9.38
CA ILE A 95 10.98 -16.10 -9.34
C ILE A 95 10.88 -17.00 -10.58
N GLU A 96 11.06 -16.42 -11.76
CA GLU A 96 11.00 -17.13 -13.06
C GLU A 96 12.04 -18.26 -13.13
N ASN A 97 13.29 -17.97 -12.78
CA ASN A 97 14.37 -18.96 -12.81
C ASN A 97 14.14 -20.06 -11.77
N TYR A 98 13.68 -19.71 -10.57
CA TYR A 98 13.44 -20.68 -9.50
C TYR A 98 12.30 -21.63 -9.85
N LEU A 99 11.18 -21.10 -10.38
CA LEU A 99 10.07 -21.92 -10.86
C LEU A 99 10.48 -22.82 -12.03
N THR A 100 11.27 -22.30 -12.97
CA THR A 100 11.77 -23.06 -14.13
C THR A 100 12.64 -24.24 -13.68
N ALA A 101 13.53 -24.00 -12.71
CA ALA A 101 14.43 -25.03 -12.20
C ALA A 101 13.72 -26.08 -11.32
N ASN A 102 12.67 -25.68 -10.58
CA ASN A 102 12.09 -26.53 -9.53
C ASN A 102 10.71 -27.10 -9.84
N THR A 103 10.04 -26.65 -10.90
CA THR A 103 8.69 -27.09 -11.28
C THR A 103 8.65 -27.57 -12.74
N ASN A 104 7.49 -28.08 -13.17
CA ASN A 104 7.17 -28.32 -14.57
C ASN A 104 5.98 -27.45 -15.01
N TYR A 105 5.79 -26.30 -14.35
CA TYR A 105 4.66 -25.41 -14.57
C TYR A 105 4.83 -24.64 -15.88
N LYS A 106 3.72 -24.23 -16.49
CA LYS A 106 3.73 -23.31 -17.62
C LYS A 106 3.88 -21.89 -17.10
N ILE A 107 5.09 -21.35 -17.18
CA ILE A 107 5.42 -19.99 -16.74
C ILE A 107 5.12 -19.01 -17.87
N THR A 108 4.41 -17.94 -17.55
CA THR A 108 4.06 -16.85 -18.48
C THR A 108 4.45 -15.53 -17.84
N LYS A 109 5.16 -14.69 -18.60
CA LYS A 109 5.49 -13.32 -18.23
C LYS A 109 4.73 -12.37 -19.15
N THR A 110 3.96 -11.47 -18.56
CA THR A 110 3.19 -10.47 -19.31
C THR A 110 3.63 -9.08 -18.91
N PHE A 111 3.68 -8.17 -19.88
CA PHE A 111 4.06 -6.78 -19.63
C PHE A 111 2.92 -5.82 -19.92
N PHE A 112 2.87 -4.75 -19.15
CA PHE A 112 2.05 -3.58 -19.36
C PHE A 112 2.92 -2.33 -19.13
N PHE A 113 2.48 -1.19 -19.64
CA PHE A 113 3.27 0.04 -19.60
C PHE A 113 2.67 1.01 -18.60
N LEU A 114 3.55 1.63 -17.81
CA LEU A 114 3.19 2.67 -16.85
C LEU A 114 3.75 4.02 -17.28
N ARG A 115 2.99 5.08 -17.03
CA ARG A 115 3.47 6.45 -17.23
C ARG A 115 4.66 6.74 -16.32
N ASP A 116 5.71 7.30 -16.91
CA ASP A 116 6.87 7.82 -16.19
C ASP A 116 6.91 9.35 -16.26
N PHE A 117 7.46 9.97 -15.23
CA PHE A 117 7.57 11.42 -15.16
C PHE A 117 8.53 11.84 -14.06
N VAL A 118 9.01 13.07 -14.21
CA VAL A 118 9.83 13.76 -13.21
C VAL A 118 9.27 15.15 -12.95
N LEU A 119 9.61 15.70 -11.79
CA LEU A 119 9.40 17.11 -11.53
C LEU A 119 10.48 17.92 -12.26
N ALA A 120 10.06 18.85 -13.13
CA ALA A 120 10.99 19.76 -13.80
C ALA A 120 11.50 20.86 -12.87
N SER A 121 10.77 21.14 -11.79
CA SER A 121 11.19 22.00 -10.69
C SER A 121 10.55 21.55 -9.37
N ASN A 122 11.13 21.96 -8.23
CA ASN A 122 10.52 21.71 -6.93
C ASN A 122 9.13 22.37 -6.89
N PRO A 123 8.07 21.65 -6.47
CA PRO A 123 6.74 22.23 -6.39
C PRO A 123 6.72 23.37 -5.36
N ILE A 124 5.82 24.32 -5.57
CA ILE A 124 5.63 25.48 -4.69
C ILE A 124 4.24 25.39 -4.09
N LEU A 125 4.17 25.54 -2.77
CA LEU A 125 2.93 25.74 -2.04
C LEU A 125 3.09 26.94 -1.11
N ILE A 126 2.22 27.93 -1.27
CA ILE A 126 2.17 29.14 -0.45
C ILE A 126 0.73 29.31 0.01
N SER A 127 0.51 29.55 1.31
CA SER A 127 -0.79 30.03 1.79
C SER A 127 -0.74 31.54 2.02
N SER A 128 -1.89 32.19 1.87
CA SER A 128 -2.10 33.56 2.33
C SER A 128 -3.33 33.59 3.24
N ILE A 129 -3.11 34.00 4.49
CA ILE A 129 -4.14 34.10 5.53
C ILE A 129 -4.22 35.57 5.91
N ASN A 130 -5.32 36.24 5.56
CA ASN A 130 -5.50 37.68 5.77
C ASN A 130 -4.34 38.53 5.20
N GLY A 131 -3.80 38.12 4.05
CA GLY A 131 -2.68 38.78 3.37
C GLY A 131 -1.30 38.33 3.85
N ALA A 132 -1.17 37.74 5.04
CA ALA A 132 0.10 37.19 5.52
C ALA A 132 0.42 35.89 4.75
N LYS A 133 1.59 35.86 4.09
CA LYS A 133 2.02 34.72 3.27
C LYS A 133 2.92 33.77 4.07
N LYS A 134 2.71 32.47 3.92
CA LYS A 134 3.62 31.42 4.39
C LYS A 134 4.00 30.51 3.22
N ASN A 135 5.31 30.40 2.96
CA ASN A 135 5.86 29.41 2.06
C ASN A 135 6.07 28.11 2.85
N TYR A 136 5.68 26.98 2.27
CA TYR A 136 5.92 25.68 2.86
C TYR A 136 7.16 25.02 2.25
N THR A 137 7.79 24.15 3.01
CA THR A 137 9.03 23.46 2.61
C THR A 137 8.71 22.17 1.85
N TYR A 138 9.10 22.10 0.58
CA TYR A 138 9.22 20.85 -0.16
C TYR A 138 10.58 20.20 0.11
N SER A 139 10.61 18.89 0.37
CA SER A 139 11.84 18.11 0.45
C SER A 139 11.60 16.64 0.13
N THR A 140 12.58 15.98 -0.48
CA THR A 140 12.62 14.52 -0.59
C THR A 140 13.00 13.83 0.72
N ASN A 141 13.47 14.58 1.71
CA ASN A 141 13.58 14.10 3.08
C ASN A 141 12.28 14.39 3.85
N LEU A 142 11.43 13.37 4.00
CA LEU A 142 10.13 13.49 4.68
C LEU A 142 10.21 13.92 6.15
N ALA A 143 11.39 13.84 6.79
CA ALA A 143 11.59 14.32 8.16
C ALA A 143 11.59 15.85 8.26
N ILE A 144 11.88 16.56 7.16
CA ILE A 144 11.91 18.03 7.10
C ILE A 144 10.87 18.62 6.13
N ALA A 145 10.25 17.78 5.31
CA ALA A 145 9.21 18.20 4.37
C ALA A 145 7.94 18.63 5.13
N GLU A 146 7.41 19.80 4.78
CA GLU A 146 6.08 20.24 5.21
C GLU A 146 4.98 19.73 4.26
N PHE A 147 5.36 19.46 3.00
CA PHE A 147 4.53 18.82 1.99
C PHE A 147 5.38 18.05 0.97
N TYR A 148 4.72 17.17 0.21
CA TYR A 148 5.33 16.32 -0.82
C TYR A 148 4.46 16.25 -2.07
N HIS A 149 5.08 15.91 -3.20
CA HIS A 149 4.39 15.71 -4.47
C HIS A 149 3.65 14.37 -4.46
N VAL A 150 2.44 14.34 -5.02
CA VAL A 150 1.66 13.12 -5.17
C VAL A 150 1.93 12.51 -6.55
N LYS A 151 2.38 11.26 -6.63
CA LYS A 151 2.61 10.58 -7.90
C LYS A 151 1.31 10.52 -8.72
N TYR A 152 1.42 10.76 -10.02
CA TYR A 152 0.32 10.92 -10.98
C TYR A 152 -0.51 12.21 -10.80
N SER A 153 -0.08 13.15 -9.95
CA SER A 153 -0.54 14.54 -10.01
C SER A 153 -0.25 15.14 -11.39
N THR A 154 -1.15 15.97 -11.88
CA THR A 154 -0.90 16.79 -13.08
C THR A 154 -0.13 18.05 -12.74
N SER A 155 0.44 18.71 -13.76
CA SER A 155 1.00 20.05 -13.63
C SER A 155 -0.09 21.07 -13.27
N ALA A 156 0.31 22.13 -12.57
CA ALA A 156 -0.50 23.29 -12.26
C ALA A 156 0.36 24.54 -12.14
N ASN A 157 -0.19 25.68 -12.54
CA ASN A 157 0.43 26.98 -12.35
C ASN A 157 -0.60 27.99 -11.82
N PHE A 158 -0.90 27.87 -10.52
CA PHE A 158 -1.71 28.82 -9.79
C PHE A 158 -0.80 29.84 -9.10
N SER A 159 -0.15 30.68 -9.92
CA SER A 159 0.67 31.81 -9.44
C SER A 159 -0.16 32.91 -8.78
N SER A 160 -1.44 33.03 -9.17
CA SER A 160 -2.43 33.86 -8.48
C SER A 160 -3.05 33.10 -7.30
N SER A 161 -3.51 33.85 -6.30
CA SER A 161 -4.21 33.28 -5.15
C SER A 161 -5.53 32.62 -5.57
N ILE A 162 -5.69 31.33 -5.27
CA ILE A 162 -6.93 30.57 -5.45
C ILE A 162 -7.56 30.26 -4.08
N GLN A 163 -8.89 30.30 -4.00
CA GLN A 163 -9.61 30.03 -2.76
C GLN A 163 -9.50 28.56 -2.36
N LEU A 164 -9.41 28.31 -1.06
CA LEU A 164 -9.36 26.97 -0.48
C LEU A 164 -10.71 26.62 0.16
N THR A 165 -11.19 25.39 -0.03
CA THR A 165 -12.33 24.84 0.71
C THR A 165 -11.92 23.60 1.48
N VAL A 166 -12.53 23.35 2.64
CA VAL A 166 -12.31 22.14 3.42
C VAL A 166 -13.43 21.16 3.14
N ILE A 167 -13.07 19.93 2.76
CA ILE A 167 -14.03 18.83 2.66
C ILE A 167 -14.19 18.21 4.05
N PRO A 168 -15.42 18.14 4.61
CA PRO A 168 -15.67 17.56 5.92
C PRO A 168 -15.33 16.07 6.00
N ASN A 169 -15.28 15.57 7.24
CA ASN A 169 -14.90 14.20 7.57
C ASN A 169 -13.55 13.84 6.96
N VAL A 170 -13.55 12.92 6.00
CA VAL A 170 -12.36 12.44 5.29
C VAL A 170 -12.55 12.46 3.78
N GLY A 171 -13.62 13.07 3.24
CA GLY A 171 -13.85 13.19 1.80
C GLY A 171 -13.97 11.85 1.07
N CYS A 172 -14.51 10.82 1.73
CA CYS A 172 -14.64 9.47 1.19
C CYS A 172 -16.01 9.18 0.57
N SER A 173 -16.95 10.12 0.68
CA SER A 173 -18.31 9.97 0.16
C SER A 173 -18.78 11.24 -0.53
N ASP A 174 -19.72 11.13 -1.48
CA ASP A 174 -20.36 12.30 -2.09
C ASP A 174 -20.94 13.29 -1.07
N ASP A 175 -21.49 12.77 0.03
CA ASP A 175 -22.06 13.58 1.11
C ASP A 175 -21.02 14.52 1.74
N ASP A 176 -19.78 14.07 1.89
CA ASP A 176 -18.68 14.90 2.39
C ASP A 176 -18.47 16.11 1.47
N TRP A 177 -18.42 15.88 0.15
CA TRP A 177 -18.13 16.93 -0.83
C TRP A 177 -19.29 17.91 -1.02
N GLN A 178 -20.53 17.43 -0.92
CA GLN A 178 -21.74 18.27 -0.98
C GLN A 178 -21.89 19.16 0.26
N LYS A 179 -21.39 18.70 1.41
CA LYS A 179 -21.42 19.43 2.69
C LYS A 179 -20.17 20.29 2.94
N ALA A 180 -19.31 20.47 1.94
CA ALA A 180 -18.19 21.39 2.04
C ALA A 180 -18.67 22.80 2.42
N THR A 181 -17.93 23.48 3.30
CA THR A 181 -18.29 24.82 3.81
C THR A 181 -18.52 25.81 2.67
N LEU A 182 -17.70 25.71 1.63
CA LEU A 182 -17.87 26.41 0.36
C LEU A 182 -17.93 25.39 -0.77
N PRO A 183 -18.74 25.61 -1.82
CA PRO A 183 -18.79 24.73 -2.99
C PRO A 183 -17.39 24.44 -3.53
N PRO A 184 -17.02 23.18 -3.76
CA PRO A 184 -15.65 22.80 -4.09
C PRO A 184 -15.21 23.18 -5.51
N GLN A 185 -16.15 23.42 -6.42
CA GLN A 185 -15.88 23.78 -7.81
C GLN A 185 -14.93 24.99 -7.92
N ASP A 186 -13.94 24.90 -8.80
CA ASP A 186 -12.93 25.92 -9.11
C ASP A 186 -12.09 26.38 -7.90
N ARG A 187 -12.09 25.60 -6.81
CA ARG A 187 -11.31 25.86 -5.59
C ARG A 187 -10.29 24.76 -5.37
N VAL A 188 -9.34 25.03 -4.50
CA VAL A 188 -8.45 24.00 -3.96
C VAL A 188 -9.17 23.29 -2.81
N ALA A 189 -9.42 22.00 -2.96
CA ALA A 189 -10.02 21.19 -1.90
C ALA A 189 -8.94 20.67 -0.94
N LEU A 190 -9.16 20.86 0.36
CA LEU A 190 -8.34 20.30 1.43
C LEU A 190 -9.07 19.13 2.09
N VAL A 191 -8.47 17.94 2.03
CA VAL A 191 -9.07 16.67 2.48
C VAL A 191 -8.16 15.97 3.48
N LYS A 192 -8.71 15.49 4.59
CA LYS A 192 -7.97 14.71 5.59
C LYS A 192 -7.70 13.29 5.07
N ARG A 193 -6.52 12.74 5.35
CA ARG A 193 -6.28 11.28 5.26
C ARG A 193 -7.32 10.54 6.12
N GLY A 194 -7.75 9.37 5.65
CA GLY A 194 -8.78 8.59 6.34
C GLY A 194 -8.90 7.18 5.76
N ILE A 195 -10.10 6.63 5.84
CA ILE A 195 -10.37 5.20 5.58
C ILE A 195 -10.36 4.80 4.10
N CYS A 196 -10.61 5.72 3.17
CA CYS A 196 -10.61 5.44 1.73
C CYS A 196 -9.25 5.76 1.10
N GLY A 197 -9.01 5.17 -0.08
CA GLY A 197 -7.80 5.38 -0.84
C GLY A 197 -7.64 6.83 -1.29
N PHE A 198 -6.40 7.26 -1.54
CA PHE A 198 -6.13 8.59 -2.08
C PHE A 198 -6.69 8.75 -3.51
N GLN A 199 -6.73 7.66 -4.27
CA GLN A 199 -7.36 7.60 -5.59
C GLN A 199 -8.86 7.91 -5.53
N ASP A 200 -9.59 7.36 -4.55
CA ASP A 200 -11.02 7.63 -4.37
C ASP A 200 -11.29 9.11 -4.09
N LYS A 201 -10.43 9.75 -3.29
CA LYS A 201 -10.50 11.19 -3.02
C LYS A 201 -10.27 11.99 -4.30
N ALA A 202 -9.33 11.58 -5.15
CA ALA A 202 -9.08 12.25 -6.43
C ALA A 202 -10.22 12.05 -7.44
N ILE A 203 -10.87 10.89 -7.46
CA ILE A 203 -12.07 10.63 -8.27
C ILE A 203 -13.19 11.59 -7.87
N LEU A 204 -13.43 11.75 -6.56
CA LEU A 204 -14.42 12.73 -6.07
C LEU A 204 -13.97 14.16 -6.37
N ALA A 205 -12.69 14.49 -6.19
CA ALA A 205 -12.14 15.80 -6.55
C ALA A 205 -12.44 16.17 -8.01
N ALA A 206 -12.20 15.23 -8.93
CA ALA A 206 -12.51 15.40 -10.34
C ALA A 206 -14.03 15.54 -10.58
N LYS A 207 -14.85 14.69 -9.96
CA LYS A 207 -16.32 14.75 -10.05
C LYS A 207 -16.89 16.11 -9.65
N TYR A 208 -16.30 16.76 -8.65
CA TYR A 208 -16.71 18.06 -8.13
C TYR A 208 -16.01 19.26 -8.80
N ASN A 209 -15.25 19.03 -9.87
CA ASN A 209 -14.54 20.06 -10.66
C ASN A 209 -13.66 20.98 -9.79
N VAL A 210 -12.89 20.40 -8.87
CA VAL A 210 -11.94 21.20 -8.09
C VAL A 210 -10.72 21.57 -8.92
N ALA A 211 -10.09 22.71 -8.60
CA ALA A 211 -8.90 23.16 -9.28
C ALA A 211 -7.63 22.40 -8.86
N ALA A 212 -7.56 21.99 -7.59
CA ALA A 212 -6.49 21.15 -7.06
C ALA A 212 -6.96 20.39 -5.81
N LEU A 213 -6.26 19.30 -5.49
CA LEU A 213 -6.48 18.50 -4.30
C LEU A 213 -5.27 18.58 -3.35
N LEU A 214 -5.48 19.09 -2.15
CA LEU A 214 -4.53 19.00 -1.05
C LEU A 214 -5.01 17.91 -0.10
N ILE A 215 -4.19 16.88 0.12
CA ILE A 215 -4.44 15.84 1.11
C ILE A 215 -3.53 16.12 2.29
N TYR A 216 -3.99 16.05 3.54
CA TYR A 216 -3.11 16.20 4.70
C TYR A 216 -3.16 14.97 5.61
N ASN A 217 -2.02 14.65 6.24
CA ASN A 217 -1.94 13.53 7.16
C ASN A 217 -2.86 13.74 8.37
N ASP A 218 -3.27 12.68 9.04
CA ASP A 218 -4.35 12.74 10.04
C ASP A 218 -3.92 12.99 11.49
N GLY A 219 -2.63 12.81 11.78
CA GLY A 219 -2.04 13.01 13.10
C GLY A 219 -2.45 11.97 14.15
N GLU A 220 -2.99 10.80 13.75
CA GLU A 220 -3.49 9.79 14.70
C GLU A 220 -2.38 9.06 15.47
N SER A 221 -1.15 9.09 14.96
CA SER A 221 0.05 8.51 15.57
C SER A 221 1.31 9.27 15.14
N PRO A 222 2.46 9.11 15.82
CA PRO A 222 3.69 9.84 15.50
C PRO A 222 4.19 9.66 14.06
N ASP A 223 3.97 8.48 13.48
CA ASP A 223 4.27 8.13 12.08
C ASP A 223 3.24 8.70 11.07
N ARG A 224 2.13 9.28 11.55
CA ARG A 224 1.06 9.88 10.74
C ARG A 224 1.03 11.42 10.83
N VAL A 225 2.20 12.03 11.04
CA VAL A 225 2.37 13.50 11.10
C VAL A 225 3.03 14.06 9.85
N SER A 226 4.14 13.47 9.39
CA SER A 226 4.88 13.91 8.20
C SER A 226 4.06 13.70 6.90
N PRO A 227 4.38 14.40 5.79
CA PRO A 227 3.78 14.06 4.51
C PRO A 227 4.19 12.65 4.06
N LEU A 228 3.43 12.05 3.16
CA LEU A 228 3.67 10.71 2.61
C LEU A 228 3.97 10.77 1.12
N GLU A 229 4.79 9.83 0.65
CA GLU A 229 4.91 9.50 -0.77
C GLU A 229 3.74 8.59 -1.16
N VAL A 230 2.77 9.14 -1.90
CA VAL A 230 1.54 8.45 -2.28
C VAL A 230 1.23 8.64 -3.76
N ASN A 231 0.34 7.79 -4.28
CA ASN A 231 -0.01 7.73 -5.69
C ASN A 231 -1.51 7.98 -5.90
N LEU A 232 -1.86 8.66 -7.00
CA LEU A 232 -3.22 8.67 -7.55
C LEU A 232 -3.35 7.64 -8.68
N ALA A 233 -4.51 7.61 -9.33
CA ALA A 233 -4.71 6.75 -10.49
C ALA A 233 -3.85 7.22 -11.67
N GLN A 234 -3.46 6.28 -12.54
CA GLN A 234 -2.67 6.60 -13.74
C GLN A 234 -3.38 7.53 -14.72
N ASP A 235 -4.69 7.64 -14.69
CA ASP A 235 -5.49 8.55 -15.51
C ASP A 235 -5.95 9.79 -14.75
N ASN A 236 -5.39 10.05 -13.55
CA ASN A 236 -5.69 11.23 -12.76
C ASN A 236 -5.45 12.52 -13.57
N ALA A 237 -6.42 13.41 -13.49
CA ALA A 237 -6.44 14.70 -14.18
C ALA A 237 -6.34 15.90 -13.22
N ILE A 238 -6.18 15.66 -11.91
CA ILE A 238 -6.20 16.70 -10.88
C ILE A 238 -4.80 16.98 -10.33
N PRO A 239 -4.36 18.24 -10.22
CA PRO A 239 -3.14 18.59 -9.52
C PRO A 239 -3.28 18.28 -8.03
N ALA A 240 -2.31 17.59 -7.44
CA ALA A 240 -2.37 17.14 -6.06
C ALA A 240 -1.05 17.22 -5.30
N LEU A 241 -1.13 17.60 -4.03
CA LEU A 241 -0.02 17.58 -3.07
C LEU A 241 -0.46 16.89 -1.77
N PHE A 242 0.51 16.31 -1.08
CA PHE A 242 0.30 15.70 0.24
C PHE A 242 1.00 16.55 1.31
N LEU A 243 0.27 16.97 2.34
CA LEU A 243 0.72 17.86 3.39
C LEU A 243 0.97 17.09 4.69
N SER A 244 1.89 17.59 5.51
CA SER A 244 1.96 17.21 6.92
C SER A 244 0.65 17.53 7.65
N PHE A 245 0.39 16.81 8.75
CA PHE A 245 -0.74 17.10 9.64
C PHE A 245 -0.71 18.55 10.14
N THR A 246 0.47 19.04 10.54
CA THR A 246 0.65 20.41 11.05
C THR A 246 0.23 21.47 10.04
N VAL A 247 0.66 21.33 8.78
CA VAL A 247 0.25 22.25 7.71
C VAL A 247 -1.25 22.16 7.46
N GLY A 248 -1.78 20.94 7.34
CA GLY A 248 -3.20 20.73 7.15
C GLY A 248 -4.06 21.38 8.23
N GLN A 249 -3.67 21.26 9.50
CA GLN A 249 -4.40 21.84 10.62
C GLN A 249 -4.40 23.38 10.58
N VAL A 250 -3.27 24.00 10.19
CA VAL A 250 -3.21 25.46 9.99
C VAL A 250 -4.21 25.91 8.93
N LEU A 251 -4.25 25.22 7.79
CA LEU A 251 -5.15 25.56 6.68
C LEU A 251 -6.62 25.31 7.04
N VAL A 252 -6.94 24.19 7.72
CA VAL A 252 -8.30 23.89 8.20
C VAL A 252 -8.79 24.95 9.17
N ASN A 253 -7.97 25.34 10.15
CA ASN A 253 -8.35 26.33 11.16
C ASN A 253 -8.63 27.69 10.53
N ALA A 254 -7.79 28.10 9.56
CA ALA A 254 -8.00 29.33 8.80
C ALA A 254 -9.28 29.27 7.96
N ALA A 255 -9.51 28.18 7.23
CA ALA A 255 -10.69 28.04 6.37
C ALA A 255 -12.02 27.92 7.13
N LYS A 256 -12.02 27.39 8.36
CA LYS A 256 -13.22 27.30 9.22
C LYS A 256 -13.58 28.62 9.88
N ASN A 257 -12.64 29.56 9.99
CA ASN A 257 -12.90 30.87 10.59
C ASN A 257 -13.49 31.82 9.54
N SER A 258 -14.78 32.16 9.66
CA SER A 258 -15.49 33.05 8.73
C SER A 258 -14.89 34.45 8.60
N SER A 259 -14.08 34.88 9.56
CA SER A 259 -13.38 36.18 9.54
C SER A 259 -12.01 36.10 8.86
N THR A 260 -11.63 34.94 8.34
CA THR A 260 -10.34 34.71 7.68
C THR A 260 -10.55 34.52 6.18
N ASN A 261 -9.79 35.28 5.38
CA ASN A 261 -9.65 34.99 3.96
C ASN A 261 -8.40 34.12 3.75
N ILE A 262 -8.60 32.88 3.32
CA ILE A 262 -7.52 31.93 3.02
C ILE A 262 -7.45 31.65 1.53
N THR A 263 -6.28 31.87 0.96
CA THR A 263 -5.98 31.47 -0.42
C THR A 263 -4.67 30.70 -0.47
N VAL A 264 -4.45 29.98 -1.56
CA VAL A 264 -3.20 29.28 -1.82
C VAL A 264 -2.63 29.67 -3.19
N GLN A 265 -1.32 29.55 -3.33
CA GLN A 265 -0.63 29.51 -4.62
C GLN A 265 0.02 28.13 -4.72
N LEU A 266 -0.10 27.50 -5.87
CA LEU A 266 0.34 26.13 -6.10
C LEU A 266 0.94 26.02 -7.49
N ILE A 267 2.20 25.59 -7.54
CA ILE A 267 2.91 25.33 -8.80
C ILE A 267 3.44 23.90 -8.74
N ILE A 268 3.07 23.09 -9.72
CA ILE A 268 3.55 21.74 -9.93
C ILE A 268 3.98 21.66 -11.39
N ASP A 269 5.23 21.32 -11.64
CA ASP A 269 5.77 21.22 -13.00
C ASP A 269 6.22 19.78 -13.26
N VAL A 270 5.33 19.00 -13.89
CA VAL A 270 5.56 17.61 -14.25
C VAL A 270 6.01 17.52 -15.70
N LYS A 271 7.15 16.86 -15.92
CA LYS A 271 7.65 16.49 -17.24
C LYS A 271 7.49 14.99 -17.44
N ASN A 272 6.69 14.62 -18.44
CA ASN A 272 6.53 13.23 -18.83
C ASN A 272 7.84 12.68 -19.40
N LEU A 273 8.16 11.46 -19.00
CA LEU A 273 9.21 10.63 -19.57
C LEU A 273 8.56 9.51 -20.42
N PRO A 274 9.33 8.77 -21.23
CA PRO A 274 8.80 7.59 -21.91
C PRO A 274 8.25 6.58 -20.91
N ASP A 275 7.09 6.00 -21.22
CA ASP A 275 6.50 4.93 -20.41
C ASP A 275 7.48 3.76 -20.26
N PHE A 276 7.42 3.08 -19.11
CA PHE A 276 8.27 1.92 -18.81
C PHE A 276 7.44 0.63 -18.66
N PRO A 277 8.00 -0.53 -19.04
CA PRO A 277 7.31 -1.80 -18.89
C PRO A 277 7.35 -2.29 -17.44
N VAL A 278 6.24 -2.88 -16.99
CA VAL A 278 6.12 -3.61 -15.72
C VAL A 278 5.63 -5.02 -16.02
N GLY A 279 6.28 -6.01 -15.39
CA GLY A 279 5.99 -7.42 -15.60
C GLY A 279 5.12 -8.00 -14.50
N ASN A 280 4.17 -8.85 -14.89
CA ASN A 280 3.60 -9.90 -14.02
C ASN A 280 4.22 -11.25 -14.42
N ILE A 281 4.36 -12.15 -13.45
CA ILE A 281 4.66 -13.56 -13.71
C ILE A 281 3.48 -14.40 -13.23
N CYS A 282 3.02 -15.35 -14.04
CA CYS A 282 2.11 -16.40 -13.61
C CYS A 282 2.68 -17.78 -13.97
N ALA A 283 2.40 -18.78 -13.14
CA ALA A 283 2.80 -20.16 -13.35
C ALA A 283 1.60 -21.10 -13.15
N ASP A 284 1.21 -21.78 -14.22
CA ASP A 284 0.09 -22.71 -14.23
C ASP A 284 0.55 -24.14 -13.99
N THR A 285 -0.18 -24.89 -13.16
CA THR A 285 0.00 -26.33 -13.03
C THR A 285 -0.16 -27.04 -14.38
N PRO A 286 0.63 -28.11 -14.65
CA PRO A 286 0.65 -28.78 -15.95
C PRO A 286 -0.62 -29.61 -16.23
N THR A 287 -1.42 -29.88 -15.20
CA THR A 287 -2.71 -30.55 -15.30
C THR A 287 -3.73 -29.83 -14.43
N GLY A 288 -4.99 -30.26 -14.48
CA GLY A 288 -6.12 -29.55 -13.89
C GLY A 288 -7.08 -29.06 -14.95
N ASP A 289 -8.35 -28.97 -14.58
CA ASP A 289 -9.38 -28.37 -15.43
C ASP A 289 -9.10 -26.87 -15.58
N VAL A 290 -8.75 -26.43 -16.79
CA VAL A 290 -8.46 -25.03 -17.08
C VAL A 290 -9.71 -24.13 -17.01
N THR A 291 -10.91 -24.71 -17.09
CA THR A 291 -12.19 -23.99 -16.91
C THR A 291 -12.52 -23.75 -15.43
N GLN A 292 -11.71 -24.29 -14.53
CA GLN A 292 -11.85 -24.20 -13.09
C GLN A 292 -10.49 -23.93 -12.44
N THR A 293 -10.14 -22.65 -12.34
CA THR A 293 -8.81 -22.21 -11.91
C THR A 293 -8.84 -21.56 -10.55
N ILE A 294 -7.97 -22.03 -9.65
CA ILE A 294 -7.66 -21.37 -8.39
C ILE A 294 -6.49 -20.43 -8.67
N VAL A 295 -6.69 -19.13 -8.49
CA VAL A 295 -5.62 -18.13 -8.60
C VAL A 295 -5.04 -17.88 -7.21
N ILE A 296 -3.72 -17.90 -7.11
CA ILE A 296 -2.97 -17.59 -5.89
C ILE A 296 -2.03 -16.44 -6.22
N GLY A 297 -2.35 -15.25 -5.70
CA GLY A 297 -1.68 -14.01 -5.99
C GLY A 297 -0.83 -13.51 -4.83
N SER A 298 0.25 -12.81 -5.16
CA SER A 298 1.02 -11.92 -4.29
C SER A 298 1.62 -10.83 -5.16
N HIS A 299 2.03 -9.68 -4.62
CA HIS A 299 2.77 -8.70 -5.41
C HIS A 299 4.27 -8.81 -5.18
N SER A 300 5.03 -8.44 -6.21
CA SER A 300 6.48 -8.66 -6.29
C SER A 300 7.30 -7.39 -6.21
N ASP A 301 6.67 -6.22 -6.30
CA ASP A 301 7.32 -4.95 -6.04
C ASP A 301 7.36 -4.62 -4.54
N SER A 302 8.05 -3.53 -4.22
CA SER A 302 8.03 -2.85 -2.92
C SER A 302 7.92 -1.35 -3.18
N VAL A 303 7.82 -0.54 -2.13
CA VAL A 303 8.10 0.90 -2.24
C VAL A 303 9.59 1.23 -2.43
N THR A 304 9.88 2.44 -2.90
CA THR A 304 11.24 3.01 -3.01
C THR A 304 11.92 3.20 -1.66
N ALA A 305 11.14 3.39 -0.59
CA ALA A 305 11.64 3.67 0.75
C ALA A 305 12.24 2.45 1.48
N GLY A 306 12.01 1.23 1.00
CA GLY A 306 12.46 0.03 1.69
C GLY A 306 12.42 -1.26 0.87
N SER A 307 12.97 -2.33 1.45
CA SER A 307 13.17 -3.61 0.78
C SER A 307 11.88 -4.42 0.59
N GLY A 308 10.84 -4.08 1.34
CA GLY A 308 9.53 -4.71 1.25
C GLY A 308 9.56 -6.21 1.54
N ILE A 309 10.23 -6.63 2.62
CA ILE A 309 10.37 -8.07 2.94
C ILE A 309 9.13 -8.63 3.63
N ASN A 310 8.46 -7.82 4.46
CA ASN A 310 7.11 -8.18 4.89
C ASN A 310 6.12 -7.87 3.76
N ASP A 311 6.17 -6.64 3.26
CA ASP A 311 5.27 -6.06 2.26
C ASP A 311 6.00 -5.85 0.90
N ASN A 312 5.91 -6.76 -0.06
CA ASN A 312 5.28 -8.09 0.01
C ASN A 312 6.24 -9.22 -0.35
N GLY A 313 7.42 -9.21 0.28
CA GLY A 313 8.33 -10.34 0.26
C GLY A 313 7.70 -11.57 0.93
N SER A 314 6.86 -11.38 1.96
CA SER A 314 6.29 -12.46 2.76
C SER A 314 5.25 -13.27 1.98
N GLY A 315 4.28 -12.60 1.35
CA GLY A 315 3.33 -13.24 0.45
C GLY A 315 3.99 -13.76 -0.82
N SER A 316 4.95 -13.04 -1.41
CA SER A 316 5.72 -13.55 -2.54
C SER A 316 6.49 -14.84 -2.23
N ALA A 317 7.10 -14.94 -1.05
CA ALA A 317 7.83 -16.12 -0.60
C ALA A 317 6.87 -17.28 -0.27
N ALA A 318 5.75 -17.00 0.40
CA ALA A 318 4.71 -18.00 0.69
C ALA A 318 4.11 -18.58 -0.60
N ASN A 319 3.83 -17.71 -1.57
CA ASN A 319 3.33 -18.10 -2.89
C ASN A 319 4.33 -19.01 -3.62
N LEU A 320 5.62 -18.66 -3.62
CA LEU A 320 6.68 -19.47 -4.23
C LEU A 320 6.85 -20.83 -3.53
N ALA A 321 6.80 -20.85 -2.20
CA ALA A 321 6.89 -22.07 -1.42
C ALA A 321 5.71 -23.00 -1.68
N LEU A 322 4.51 -22.45 -1.79
CA LEU A 322 3.31 -23.21 -2.13
C LEU A 322 3.41 -23.79 -3.54
N ALA A 323 3.83 -23.00 -4.52
CA ALA A 323 4.02 -23.43 -5.90
C ALA A 323 5.00 -24.60 -6.01
N VAL A 324 6.16 -24.49 -5.35
CA VAL A 324 7.23 -25.49 -5.38
C VAL A 324 6.86 -26.75 -4.59
N SER A 325 6.27 -26.59 -3.41
CA SER A 325 5.83 -27.72 -2.57
C SER A 325 4.77 -28.54 -3.29
N LEU A 326 3.81 -27.85 -3.91
CA LEU A 326 2.81 -28.49 -4.75
C LEU A 326 3.46 -29.21 -5.93
N ALA A 327 4.41 -28.61 -6.66
CA ALA A 327 5.08 -29.28 -7.76
C ALA A 327 5.83 -30.55 -7.32
N ARG A 328 6.45 -30.56 -6.13
CA ARG A 328 7.14 -31.73 -5.58
C ARG A 328 6.19 -32.88 -5.27
N LEU A 329 5.06 -32.59 -4.61
CA LEU A 329 4.07 -33.62 -4.28
C LEU A 329 3.54 -34.30 -5.54
N PHE A 330 3.32 -33.53 -6.61
CA PHE A 330 2.84 -34.04 -7.89
C PHE A 330 3.84 -34.88 -8.67
N ARG A 331 5.14 -34.80 -8.36
CA ARG A 331 6.15 -35.71 -8.91
C ARG A 331 6.14 -37.09 -8.25
N THR A 332 5.43 -37.27 -7.14
CA THR A 332 5.32 -38.56 -6.46
C THR A 332 4.19 -39.40 -7.08
N SER A 333 4.39 -40.72 -7.18
CA SER A 333 3.43 -41.64 -7.81
C SER A 333 2.11 -41.82 -7.04
N THR A 334 2.05 -41.31 -5.80
CA THR A 334 0.90 -41.46 -4.90
C THR A 334 -0.06 -40.27 -4.93
N TYR A 335 0.29 -39.16 -5.58
CA TYR A 335 -0.56 -37.96 -5.63
C TYR A 335 -1.39 -37.93 -6.92
N ALA A 336 -2.72 -37.83 -6.78
CA ALA A 336 -3.63 -37.76 -7.92
C ALA A 336 -3.43 -36.47 -8.73
N LYS A 337 -3.62 -36.52 -10.05
CA LYS A 337 -3.57 -35.33 -10.94
C LYS A 337 -4.50 -34.22 -10.42
N TYR A 338 -4.12 -32.97 -10.68
CA TYR A 338 -4.86 -31.81 -10.17
C TYR A 338 -6.30 -31.88 -10.68
N LYS A 339 -7.29 -31.71 -9.80
CA LYS A 339 -8.69 -31.58 -10.23
C LYS A 339 -8.91 -30.24 -10.93
N TYR A 340 -8.46 -29.17 -10.29
CA TYR A 340 -8.53 -27.79 -10.76
C TYR A 340 -7.14 -27.33 -11.19
N ARG A 341 -7.05 -26.47 -12.19
CA ARG A 341 -5.76 -25.79 -12.45
C ARG A 341 -5.46 -24.84 -11.28
N VAL A 342 -4.22 -24.80 -10.84
CA VAL A 342 -3.74 -23.76 -9.91
C VAL A 342 -2.82 -22.81 -10.69
N ARG A 343 -3.08 -21.51 -10.58
CA ARG A 343 -2.35 -20.43 -11.22
C ARG A 343 -1.71 -19.57 -10.13
N PHE A 344 -0.40 -19.66 -9.99
CA PHE A 344 0.38 -18.85 -9.05
C PHE A 344 0.85 -17.58 -9.75
N CYS A 345 0.54 -16.40 -9.24
CA CYS A 345 0.88 -15.13 -9.88
C CYS A 345 1.57 -14.14 -8.94
N TRP A 346 2.53 -13.42 -9.51
CA TRP A 346 3.27 -12.33 -8.90
C TRP A 346 2.96 -11.05 -9.69
N TRP A 347 2.20 -10.16 -9.07
CA TRP A 347 1.78 -8.90 -9.65
C TRP A 347 2.89 -7.86 -9.54
N GLY A 348 3.08 -7.06 -10.58
CA GLY A 348 3.90 -5.86 -10.54
C GLY A 348 3.06 -4.62 -10.28
N ALA A 349 3.68 -3.58 -9.72
CA ALA A 349 3.06 -2.27 -9.50
C ALA A 349 1.78 -2.34 -8.65
N GLU A 350 1.77 -3.20 -7.62
CA GLU A 350 0.69 -3.17 -6.61
C GLU A 350 0.75 -1.85 -5.85
N GLU A 351 1.96 -1.42 -5.48
CA GLU A 351 2.24 -0.24 -4.64
C GLU A 351 1.78 1.07 -5.31
N LEU A 352 1.53 1.00 -6.62
CA LEU A 352 1.02 2.09 -7.44
C LEU A 352 -0.50 2.04 -7.66
N GLY A 353 -1.20 1.13 -6.97
CA GLY A 353 -2.64 0.93 -7.03
C GLY A 353 -3.06 -0.31 -7.81
N LEU A 354 -2.60 -1.49 -7.38
CA LEU A 354 -3.04 -2.81 -7.89
C LEU A 354 -2.82 -3.04 -9.40
N LEU A 355 -1.94 -2.27 -10.05
CA LEU A 355 -1.95 -2.11 -11.51
C LEU A 355 -1.68 -3.41 -12.26
N GLY A 356 -0.82 -4.29 -11.72
CA GLY A 356 -0.54 -5.60 -12.29
C GLY A 356 -1.71 -6.56 -12.21
N ALA A 357 -2.38 -6.64 -11.06
CA ALA A 357 -3.57 -7.47 -10.90
C ALA A 357 -4.73 -6.95 -11.75
N ASP A 358 -4.92 -5.63 -11.81
CA ASP A 358 -5.89 -4.97 -12.66
C ASP A 358 -5.67 -5.26 -14.14
N PHE A 359 -4.41 -5.20 -14.59
CA PHE A 359 -4.04 -5.58 -15.95
C PHE A 359 -4.41 -7.04 -16.24
N HIS A 360 -4.09 -7.97 -15.33
CA HIS A 360 -4.43 -9.38 -15.48
C HIS A 360 -5.95 -9.60 -15.57
N VAL A 361 -6.73 -8.97 -14.70
CA VAL A 361 -8.20 -9.08 -14.70
C VAL A 361 -8.79 -8.49 -15.97
N LYS A 362 -8.26 -7.36 -16.47
CA LYS A 362 -8.69 -6.75 -17.74
C LYS A 362 -8.42 -7.69 -18.92
N GLN A 363 -7.25 -8.32 -18.98
CA GLN A 363 -6.96 -9.34 -19.99
C GLN A 363 -7.94 -10.52 -19.89
N ALA A 364 -8.20 -11.01 -18.68
CA ALA A 364 -9.08 -12.14 -18.47
C ALA A 364 -10.55 -11.84 -18.84
N LYS A 365 -11.04 -10.62 -18.56
CA LYS A 365 -12.38 -10.16 -18.97
C LYS A 365 -12.55 -10.12 -20.49
N ASN A 366 -11.48 -9.78 -21.21
CA ASN A 366 -11.50 -9.61 -22.66
C ASN A 366 -11.08 -10.87 -23.44
N SER A 367 -10.63 -11.90 -22.74
CA SER A 367 -10.17 -13.14 -23.37
C SER A 367 -11.34 -13.99 -23.86
N SER A 368 -11.17 -14.62 -25.02
CA SER A 368 -12.03 -15.70 -25.52
C SER A 368 -11.37 -17.08 -25.42
N ILE A 369 -10.11 -17.14 -24.96
CA ILE A 369 -9.32 -18.37 -24.86
C ILE A 369 -9.73 -19.10 -23.60
N VAL A 370 -10.21 -20.35 -23.73
CA VAL A 370 -10.55 -21.21 -22.59
C VAL A 370 -9.33 -21.40 -21.69
N GLY A 371 -9.50 -21.13 -20.40
CA GLY A 371 -8.41 -21.09 -19.43
C GLY A 371 -7.77 -19.71 -19.27
N GLU A 372 -8.22 -18.70 -19.99
CA GLU A 372 -7.76 -17.32 -19.79
C GLU A 372 -8.92 -16.37 -19.57
N ARG A 373 -10.16 -16.87 -19.49
CA ARG A 373 -11.35 -16.03 -19.27
C ARG A 373 -11.56 -15.81 -17.79
N LEU A 374 -12.10 -14.64 -17.42
CA LEU A 374 -12.46 -14.39 -16.02
C LEU A 374 -13.47 -15.43 -15.49
N SER A 375 -14.36 -15.95 -16.35
CA SER A 375 -15.33 -16.99 -15.99
C SER A 375 -14.70 -18.35 -15.69
N ASP A 376 -13.43 -18.58 -16.05
CA ASP A 376 -12.72 -19.82 -15.76
C ASP A 376 -12.09 -19.82 -14.34
N TYR A 377 -12.18 -18.69 -13.61
CA TYR A 377 -11.59 -18.53 -12.28
C TYR A 377 -12.62 -18.85 -11.20
N LEU A 378 -12.30 -19.79 -10.33
CA LEU A 378 -13.16 -20.19 -9.20
C LEU A 378 -13.01 -19.23 -8.01
N ILE A 379 -11.75 -18.91 -7.70
CA ILE A 379 -11.38 -18.13 -6.52
C ILE A 379 -10.01 -17.51 -6.73
N ASN A 380 -9.79 -16.34 -6.10
CA ASN A 380 -8.48 -15.71 -5.96
C ASN A 380 -8.11 -15.65 -4.47
N LEU A 381 -6.97 -16.23 -4.11
CA LEU A 381 -6.36 -16.14 -2.79
C LEU A 381 -5.20 -15.16 -2.86
N ASN A 382 -5.27 -14.05 -2.13
CA ASN A 382 -4.20 -13.03 -2.10
C ASN A 382 -3.35 -13.19 -0.84
N TYR A 383 -2.02 -13.15 -1.02
CA TYR A 383 -1.03 -13.18 0.05
C TYR A 383 -0.26 -11.86 0.02
N ASP A 384 -0.43 -11.06 1.07
CA ASP A 384 0.13 -9.72 1.23
C ASP A 384 0.72 -9.51 2.62
#